data_AF-A0AAW7MGW1-F1
#
_entry.id   AF-A0AAW7MGW1-F1
#
_cell.length_a   1.000
_cell.length_b   1.000
_cell.length_c   1.000
_cell.angle_alpha   90.00
_cell.angle_beta   90.00
_cell.angle_gamma   90.00
#
_symmetry.space_group_name_H-M   'P 1'
#
loop_
_entity.id
_entity.type
_entity.pdbx_description
1 polymer ?
#
loop_
_entity_poly.entity_id
_entity_poly.type
_entity_poly.pdbx_seq_one_letter_code
_entity_poly.pdbx_strand_id
1 'polypeptide(L)' 'MEKCPQQIARSVDVSRLVKWIDSHYPPVPTIDNGDGSLTVFVECVPKVGPTYVERSIIPATLKAARDWLGY' A
#
# COMPACT_ATOMS: atom_id res chain seq x y z
N MET A 1 5.27 17.03 -22.73
CA MET A 1 6.22 16.00 -22.26
C MET A 1 5.48 14.68 -22.24
N GLU A 2 5.73 13.83 -23.24
CA GLU A 2 5.07 12.52 -23.34
C GLU A 2 5.74 11.56 -22.35
N LYS A 3 4.97 10.97 -21.43
CA LYS A 3 5.51 9.97 -20.50
C LYS A 3 5.85 8.71 -21.28
N CYS A 4 7.02 8.11 -21.03
CA CYS A 4 7.41 6.86 -21.66
C CYS A 4 6.34 5.77 -21.40
N PRO A 5 6.01 4.90 -22.38
CA PRO A 5 4.97 3.87 -22.24
C PRO A 5 5.15 2.97 -21.01
N GLN A 6 6.40 2.70 -20.64
CA GLN A 6 6.77 1.94 -19.44
C GLN A 6 6.34 2.62 -18.13
N GLN A 7 6.32 3.96 -18.10
CA GLN A 7 5.94 4.74 -16.93
C GLN A 7 4.41 4.80 -16.75
N ILE A 8 3.65 4.76 -17.85
CA ILE A 8 2.19 4.70 -17.83
C ILE A 8 1.72 3.31 -17.37
N ALA A 9 2.30 2.24 -17.92
CA ALA A 9 1.97 0.87 -17.51
C ALA A 9 2.21 0.66 -16.00
N ARG A 10 3.38 1.08 -15.51
CA ARG A 10 3.70 1.03 -14.07
C ARG A 10 2.69 1.80 -13.22
N SER A 11 2.26 3.00 -13.64
CA SER A 11 1.27 3.77 -12.88
C SER A 11 -0.11 3.10 -12.83
N VAL A 12 -0.52 2.39 -13.88
CA VAL A 12 -1.79 1.64 -13.91
C VAL A 12 -1.72 0.44 -12.96
N ASP A 13 -0.60 -0.28 -12.95
CA ASP A 13 -0.40 -1.43 -12.07
C ASP A 13 -0.32 -1.03 -10.61
N VAL A 14 0.38 0.06 -10.29
CA VAL A 14 0.43 0.59 -8.91
C VAL A 14 -0.96 1.10 -8.47
N SER A 15 -1.69 1.79 -9.33
CA SER A 15 -3.06 2.25 -9.01
C SER A 15 -4.03 1.09 -8.74
N ARG A 16 -3.88 -0.03 -9.47
CA ARG A 16 -4.65 -1.26 -9.21
C ARG A 16 -4.23 -1.91 -7.89
N LEU A 17 -2.94 -1.94 -7.59
CA LEU A 17 -2.42 -2.46 -6.33
C LEU A 17 -2.92 -1.64 -5.13
N VAL A 18 -2.88 -0.31 -5.21
CA VAL A 18 -3.44 0.59 -4.19
C VAL A 18 -4.91 0.29 -3.93
N LYS A 19 -5.73 0.20 -4.98
CA LYS A 19 -7.16 -0.16 -4.85
C LYS A 19 -7.37 -1.55 -4.23
N TRP A 20 -6.51 -2.51 -4.58
CA TRP A 20 -6.57 -3.85 -4.00
C TRP A 20 -6.25 -3.82 -2.51
N ILE A 21 -5.18 -3.12 -2.09
CA ILE A 21 -4.84 -2.96 -0.67
C ILE A 21 -5.98 -2.25 0.07
N ASP A 22 -6.51 -1.15 -0.48
CA ASP A 22 -7.59 -0.37 0.15
C ASP A 22 -8.90 -1.16 0.27
N SER A 23 -9.11 -2.20 -0.57
CA SER A 23 -10.26 -3.10 -0.44
C SER A 23 -10.23 -3.97 0.82
N HIS A 24 -9.09 -4.03 1.52
CA HIS A 24 -8.93 -4.63 2.84
C HIS A 24 -9.28 -3.67 3.98
N TYR A 25 -9.83 -2.49 3.67
CA TYR A 25 -10.31 -1.50 4.65
C TYR A 25 -9.25 -1.05 5.67
N PRO A 26 -8.08 -0.54 5.21
CA PRO A 26 -7.10 0.02 6.13
C PRO A 26 -7.66 1.24 6.88
N PRO A 27 -7.14 1.58 8.08
CA PRO A 27 -7.60 2.74 8.84
C PRO A 27 -7.31 4.09 8.15
N VAL A 28 -6.36 4.09 7.21
CA VAL A 28 -5.98 5.24 6.39
C VAL A 28 -5.73 4.75 4.96
N PRO A 29 -6.14 5.49 3.92
CA PRO A 29 -5.88 5.12 2.53
C PRO A 29 -4.38 4.90 2.23
N THR A 30 -4.09 3.92 1.37
CA THR A 30 -2.74 3.65 0.91
C THR A 30 -2.21 4.81 0.05
N ILE A 31 -0.95 5.19 0.25
CA ILE A 31 -0.31 6.28 -0.49
C ILE A 31 0.73 5.69 -1.44
N ASP A 32 0.62 5.99 -2.74
CA ASP A 32 1.70 5.78 -3.71
C ASP A 32 2.74 6.91 -3.56
N ASN A 33 3.97 6.54 -3.18
CA ASN A 33 5.04 7.51 -2.97
C ASN A 33 5.72 7.95 -4.30
N GLY A 34 5.41 7.29 -5.42
CA GLY A 34 5.95 7.61 -6.75
C GLY A 34 7.39 7.15 -7.01
N ASP A 35 8.09 6.64 -5.99
CA ASP A 35 9.45 6.09 -6.07
C ASP A 35 9.48 4.55 -6.21
N GLY A 36 8.31 3.92 -6.28
CA GLY A 36 8.18 2.45 -6.26
C GLY A 36 7.92 1.86 -4.89
N SER A 37 7.65 2.68 -3.88
CA SER A 37 7.14 2.26 -2.60
C SER A 37 5.71 2.74 -2.35
N LEU A 38 5.02 2.06 -1.45
CA LEU A 38 3.72 2.44 -0.91
C LEU A 38 3.87 2.74 0.58
N THR A 39 3.20 3.77 1.06
CA THR A 39 2.93 3.93 2.48
C THR A 39 1.59 3.26 2.80
N VAL A 40 1.62 2.29 3.70
CA VAL A 40 0.45 1.50 4.13
C VAL A 40 0.20 1.68 5.62
N PHE A 41 -1.04 1.43 6.04
CA PHE A 41 -1.48 1.61 7.42
C PHE A 41 -2.28 0.41 7.91
N VAL A 42 -2.03 -0.02 9.14
CA VAL A 42 -2.76 -1.11 9.79
C VAL A 42 -3.26 -0.66 11.16
N GLU A 43 -4.47 -1.08 11.52
CA GLU A 43 -4.95 -0.90 12.88
C GLU A 43 -4.42 -2.03 13.76
N CYS A 44 -3.64 -1.66 14.78
CA CYS A 44 -3.08 -2.57 15.75
C CYS A 44 -3.96 -2.62 16.99
N VAL A 45 -4.41 -3.82 17.36
CA VAL A 45 -5.23 -4.08 18.55
C VAL A 45 -4.39 -4.86 19.57
N PRO A 46 -3.73 -4.19 20.53
CA PRO A 46 -2.90 -4.86 21.52
C PRO A 46 -3.76 -5.63 22.54
N LYS A 47 -3.15 -6.59 23.25
CA LYS A 47 -3.83 -7.34 24.35
C LYS A 47 -4.24 -6.45 25.51
N VAL A 48 -3.51 -5.35 25.75
CA VAL A 48 -3.75 -4.39 26.82
C VAL A 48 -3.46 -3.00 26.27
N GLY A 49 -4.36 -2.05 26.55
CA GLY A 49 -4.22 -0.65 26.12
C GLY A 49 -5.10 -0.30 24.91
N PRO A 50 -4.99 0.94 24.42
CA PRO A 50 -5.80 1.42 23.29
C PRO A 50 -5.32 0.83 21.96
N THR A 51 -6.22 0.81 20.98
CA THR A 51 -5.85 0.58 19.58
C THR A 51 -5.00 1.73 19.06
N TYR A 52 -4.14 1.45 18.08
CA TYR A 52 -3.32 2.46 17.42
C TYR A 52 -3.14 2.13 15.95
N VAL A 53 -2.84 3.14 15.14
CA VAL A 53 -2.54 2.95 13.71
C VAL A 53 -1.04 2.89 13.54
N GLU A 54 -0.55 1.78 12.96
CA GLU A 54 0.83 1.64 12.56
C GLU A 54 0.99 1.97 11.08
N ARG A 55 2.09 2.66 10.76
CA ARG A 55 2.47 3.04 9.40
C ARG A 55 3.69 2.24 8.98
N SER A 56 3.66 1.67 7.78
CA SER A 56 4.81 1.00 7.16
C SER A 56 5.07 1.52 5.75
N ILE A 57 6.30 1.35 5.27
CA ILE A 57 6.67 1.58 3.87
C ILE A 57 7.04 0.25 3.25
N ILE A 58 6.36 -0.13 2.18
CA ILE A 58 6.57 -1.41 1.48
C ILE A 58 6.88 -1.17 0.01
N PRO A 59 7.61 -2.08 -0.67
CA PRO A 59 7.71 -2.04 -2.13
C PRO A 59 6.32 -2.08 -2.79
N ALA A 60 6.12 -1.33 -3.87
CA ALA A 60 4.88 -1.31 -4.66
C ALA A 60 4.74 -2.57 -5.53
N THR A 61 4.69 -3.73 -4.87
CA THR A 61 4.57 -5.05 -5.50
C THR A 61 3.49 -5.87 -4.81
N LEU A 62 2.80 -6.73 -5.56
CA LEU A 62 1.78 -7.63 -5.00
C LEU A 62 2.37 -8.55 -3.92
N LYS A 63 3.62 -9.01 -4.10
CA LYS A 63 4.29 -9.85 -3.10
C LYS A 63 4.43 -9.13 -1.76
N ALA A 64 5.00 -7.92 -1.76
CA ALA A 64 5.18 -7.16 -0.52
C ALA A 64 3.83 -6.82 0.15
N ALA A 65 2.81 -6.51 -0.65
CA ALA A 65 1.47 -6.25 -0.11
C ALA A 65 0.84 -7.50 0.52
N ARG A 66 1.02 -8.68 -0.09
CA ARG A 66 0.59 -9.97 0.49
C ARG A 66 1.33 -10.30 1.78
N ASP A 67 2.66 -10.18 1.76
CA ASP A 67 3.51 -10.42 2.93
C ASP A 67 3.08 -9.50 4.10
N TRP A 68 2.76 -8.24 3.80
CA TRP A 68 2.28 -7.26 4.79
C TRP A 68 0.87 -7.57 5.32
N LEU A 69 -0.05 -8.02 4.47
CA LEU A 69 -1.42 -8.42 4.85
C LEU A 69 -1.49 -9.80 5.54
N GLY A 70 -0.39 -10.57 5.57
CA GLY A 70 -0.32 -11.89 6.20
C GLY A 70 -0.82 -13.06 5.35
N TYR A 71 -0.73 -12.96 4.03
CA TYR A 71 -1.12 -14.00 3.04
C TYR A 71 -0.06 -15.03 2.70
#